data_AF-A0A7X5ZWW0-F1
#
_entry.id   AF-A0A7X5ZWW0-F1
#
_cell.length_a   1.000
_cell.length_b   1.000
_cell.length_c   1.000
_cell.angle_alpha   90.00
_cell.angle_beta   90.00
_cell.angle_gamma   90.00
#
_symmetry.space_group_name_H-M   'P 1'
#
loop_
_entity.id
_entity.type
_entity.pdbx_description
1 polymer ?
#
loop_
_entity_poly.entity_id
_entity_poly.type
_entity_poly.pdbx_seq_one_letter_code
_entity_poly.pdbx_strand_id
1 'polypeptide(L)' 'MLHWIRGRARCVVGKHERNFKEVRPTRDGRHTSKCRYCGAPMLRRAKYDWIML' A
#
# COMPACT_ATOMS: atom_id res chain seq x y z
N MET A 1 -10.86 16.16 -4.94
CA MET A 1 -9.44 16.40 -5.28
C MET A 1 -8.52 16.49 -4.05
N LEU A 2 -8.85 17.28 -3.00
CA LEU A 2 -7.99 17.42 -1.81
C LEU A 2 -7.64 16.09 -1.09
N HIS A 3 -8.56 15.13 -1.04
CA HIS A 3 -8.30 13.83 -0.40
C HIS A 3 -7.17 13.04 -1.05
N TRP A 4 -7.00 13.16 -2.37
CA TRP A 4 -5.93 12.49 -3.09
C TRP A 4 -4.57 13.14 -2.80
N ILE A 5 -4.53 14.47 -2.79
CA ILE A 5 -3.31 15.24 -2.45
C ILE A 5 -2.90 14.98 -1.00
N ARG A 6 -3.85 15.00 -0.05
CA ARG A 6 -3.58 14.73 1.36
C ARG A 6 -3.11 13.29 1.59
N GLY A 7 -3.66 12.32 0.87
CA GLY A 7 -3.19 10.94 0.88
C GLY A 7 -1.77 10.79 0.33
N ARG A 8 -1.45 11.54 -0.73
CA ARG A 8 -0.10 11.57 -1.33
C ARG A 8 0.92 12.27 -0.42
N ALA A 9 0.54 13.32 0.28
CA ALA A 9 1.37 13.96 1.30
C ALA A 9 1.68 13.00 2.47
N ARG A 10 0.70 12.19 2.91
CA ARG A 10 0.91 11.12 3.90
C ARG A 10 1.93 10.08 3.41
N CYS A 11 1.97 9.79 2.12
CA CYS A 11 2.98 8.89 1.55
C CYS A 11 4.40 9.45 1.68
N VAL A 12 4.59 10.78 1.61
CA VAL A 12 5.91 11.41 1.77
C VAL A 12 6.44 11.25 3.20
N VAL A 13 5.56 11.25 4.20
CA VAL A 13 5.91 10.99 5.61
C VAL A 13 5.88 9.50 5.97
N GLY A 14 5.91 8.60 4.98
CA GLY A 14 5.97 7.15 5.18
C GLY A 14 4.65 6.48 5.58
N LYS A 15 3.52 7.21 5.62
CA LYS A 15 2.20 6.66 5.93
C LYS A 15 1.49 6.23 4.64
N HIS A 16 1.61 4.95 4.30
CA HIS A 16 1.00 4.37 3.12
C HIS A 16 -0.29 3.62 3.44
N GLU A 17 -1.34 3.90 2.66
CA GLU A 17 -2.60 3.16 2.73
C GLU A 17 -2.65 2.10 1.64
N ARG A 18 -2.90 0.85 2.05
CA ARG A 18 -3.07 -0.28 1.13
C ARG A 18 -4.27 -0.09 0.21
N ASN A 19 -4.07 -0.36 -1.08
CA ASN A 19 -5.16 -0.56 -2.01
C ASN A 19 -5.73 -1.99 -1.91
N PHE A 20 -6.91 -2.13 -1.29
CA PHE A 20 -7.61 -3.40 -1.13
C PHE A 20 -8.00 -4.05 -2.47
N LYS A 21 -8.18 -3.25 -3.53
CA LYS A 21 -8.56 -3.74 -4.85
C LYS A 21 -7.40 -4.33 -5.65
N GLU A 22 -6.16 -4.03 -5.27
CA GLU A 22 -4.95 -4.49 -5.96
C GLU A 22 -4.16 -5.51 -5.15
N VAL A 23 -4.80 -6.20 -4.21
CA VAL A 23 -4.16 -7.27 -3.45
C VAL A 23 -3.99 -8.50 -4.34
N ARG A 24 -2.75 -8.92 -4.55
CA ARG A 24 -2.42 -10.11 -5.34
C ARG A 24 -1.61 -11.10 -4.51
N PRO A 25 -1.87 -12.42 -4.62
CA PRO A 25 -0.99 -13.42 -4.04
C PRO A 25 0.35 -13.44 -4.79
N THR A 26 1.44 -13.68 -4.08
CA THR A 26 2.75 -13.98 -4.66
C THR A 26 3.03 -15.47 -4.62
N ARG A 27 4.02 -15.91 -5.41
CA ARG A 27 4.41 -17.32 -5.53
C ARG A 27 4.85 -17.94 -4.19
N ASP A 28 5.38 -17.11 -3.28
CA ASP A 28 5.84 -17.52 -1.94
C ASP A 28 4.72 -17.57 -0.88
N GLY A 29 3.45 -17.51 -1.30
CA GLY A 29 2.29 -17.48 -0.39
C GLY A 29 2.10 -16.15 0.35
N ARG A 30 2.94 -15.14 0.08
CA ARG A 30 2.74 -13.78 0.57
C ARG A 30 1.71 -13.05 -0.30
N HIS A 31 1.31 -11.86 0.13
CA HIS A 31 0.43 -11.01 -0.67
C HIS A 31 1.13 -9.69 -0.92
N THR A 32 1.06 -9.20 -2.14
CA THR A 32 1.50 -7.85 -2.51
C THR A 32 0.31 -6.98 -2.83
N SER A 33 0.49 -5.68 -2.71
CA SER A 33 -0.48 -4.67 -3.11
C SER A 33 0.25 -3.39 -3.48
N LYS A 34 -0.49 -2.32 -3.73
CA LYS A 34 0.08 -0.98 -3.96
C LYS A 34 -0.56 0.02 -3.03
N CYS A 35 0.13 1.12 -2.77
CA CYS A 35 -0.45 2.24 -2.07
C CYS A 35 -1.54 2.89 -2.93
N ARG A 36 -2.72 3.14 -2.35
CA ARG A 36 -3.87 3.75 -3.04
C ARG A 36 -3.57 5.15 -3.60
N TYR A 37 -2.61 5.87 -3.01
CA TYR A 37 -2.34 7.28 -3.34
C TYR A 37 -1.09 7.49 -4.20
N CYS A 38 0.04 6.88 -3.83
CA CYS A 38 1.30 7.03 -4.58
C CYS A 38 1.62 5.85 -5.51
N GLY A 39 0.89 4.74 -5.42
CA GLY A 39 1.15 3.53 -6.22
C GLY A 39 2.37 2.73 -5.77
N ALA A 40 3.06 3.12 -4.70
CA ALA A 40 4.23 2.42 -4.19
C ALA A 40 3.89 0.96 -3.86
N PRO A 41 4.77 0.00 -4.22
CA PRO A 41 4.55 -1.41 -3.93
C PRO A 41 4.52 -1.65 -2.41
N MET A 42 3.62 -2.51 -1.97
CA MET A 42 3.47 -2.88 -0.57
C MET A 42 3.43 -4.40 -0.42
N LEU A 43 4.12 -4.93 0.58
CA LEU A 43 4.16 -6.34 0.91
C LEU A 43 3.42 -6.60 2.23
N ARG A 44 2.61 -7.66 2.25
CA ARG A 44 1.96 -8.14 3.47
C ARG A 44 2.97 -8.82 4.38
N ARG A 45 3.18 -8.25 5.56
CA ARG A 45 4.00 -8.87 6.61
C ARG A 45 3.15 -9.70 7.56
N ALA A 46 1.95 -9.21 7.91
CA ALA A 46 0.97 -9.94 8.73
C ALA A 46 -0.47 -9.72 8.24
N LYS A 47 -1.48 -10.29 8.93
CA LYS A 47 -2.88 -10.22 8.47
C LYS A 47 -3.35 -8.77 8.20
N TYR A 48 -2.93 -7.84 9.06
CA TYR A 48 -3.25 -6.40 9.01
C TYR A 48 -2.01 -5.51 8.83
N ASP A 49 -0.80 -6.07 8.81
CA ASP A 49 0.45 -5.32 8.71
C ASP A 49 1.02 -5.38 7.29
N TRP A 50 1.26 -4.20 6.71
CA TRP A 50 1.74 -4.02 5.34
C TRP A 50 2.86 -3.00 5.35
N ILE A 51 3.96 -3.36 4.70
CA ILE A 51 5.14 -2.53 4.60
C ILE A 51 5.33 -2.09 3.14
N MET A 52 5.85 -0.88 2.93
CA MET A 52 6.31 -0.48 1.60
C MET A 52 7.57 -1.28 1.23
N LEU A 53 7.68 -1.67 -0.04
CA LEU A 53 8.91 -2.20 -0.64
C LEU A 53 9.77 -1.08 -1.18
#